data_AF-A0A2E2AZ52-F1
#
_entry.id   AF-A0A2E2AZ52-F1
#
_cell.length_a   1.000
_cell.length_b   1.000
_cell.length_c   1.000
_cell.angle_alpha   90.00
_cell.angle_beta   90.00
_cell.angle_gamma   90.00
#
_symmetry.space_group_name_H-M   'P 1'
#
loop_
_entity.id
_entity.type
_entity.pdbx_description
1 polymer ?
#
loop_
_entity_poly.entity_id
_entity_poly.type
_entity_poly.pdbx_seq_one_letter_code
_entity_poly.pdbx_strand_id
1 'polypeptide(L)'
;MQMGHNRTQTHEVICSNCQEVFRVALDIDFDKTTYKARCIDNCEHSALEGKVVNIDPSSPIPKSSLHQDHYFPWLEHARKDLKIDKLISGIKSNTKGRGGIIDLNHALGGQHLIVDDWQVIQRGWSLTLRGKEDLARKQFVMYSNLSEDDTPDFNHVIFKFSLNLAHPQYVELFNKAAEFYSSLKKDKPDEVNKFLSYYKKNIRSKNLESYLDIYNQFFQCFSDYFQTLLYVKNGATVPYESEVSSRAFRRTKMFYGNAFETLTSCFVTLACLNNVFSGRSYDQFETMHLTKYLTINKANRSNPFSNNTNLSAFSKCLDSTLRNASHHGAIKYAPESSIVSYRSGGTGSEHTMSYAEYITKCNEIMLTIAALLAFEILIDYSTT
;
A
#
# COMPACT_ATOMS: atom_id res chain seq x y z
N MET A 1 -24.65 0.53 -0.31
CA MET A 1 -24.09 1.24 0.87
C MET A 1 -22.90 0.43 1.33
N GLN A 2 -21.71 1.02 1.39
CA GLN A 2 -20.52 0.32 1.89
C GLN A 2 -20.37 0.65 3.37
N MET A 3 -20.58 -0.33 4.25
CA MET A 3 -20.38 -0.15 5.69
C MET A 3 -18.96 -0.49 6.12
N GLY A 4 -18.25 -1.30 5.35
CA GLY A 4 -16.89 -1.70 5.63
C GLY A 4 -16.33 -2.73 4.66
N HIS A 5 -15.09 -3.15 4.91
CA HIS A 5 -14.35 -4.09 4.07
C HIS A 5 -13.72 -5.25 4.85
N ASN A 6 -13.82 -5.27 6.19
CA ASN A 6 -13.37 -6.39 7.03
C ASN A 6 -14.45 -6.75 8.04
N ARG A 7 -14.37 -7.95 8.62
CA ARG A 7 -15.30 -8.42 9.66
C ARG A 7 -15.29 -7.54 10.90
N THR A 8 -14.15 -6.95 11.23
CA THR A 8 -14.02 -5.93 12.28
C THR A 8 -13.20 -4.76 11.75
N GLN A 9 -13.70 -3.55 11.95
CA GLN A 9 -13.00 -2.31 11.63
C GLN A 9 -12.92 -1.44 12.86
N THR A 10 -11.69 -1.11 13.27
CA THR A 10 -11.45 -0.21 14.39
C THR A 10 -11.16 1.19 13.88
N HIS A 11 -11.72 2.19 14.53
CA HIS A 11 -11.49 3.61 14.26
C HIS A 11 -10.97 4.28 15.53
N GLU A 12 -9.88 5.04 15.38
CA GLU A 12 -9.33 5.87 16.46
C GLU A 12 -9.72 7.32 16.22
N VAL A 13 -10.58 7.85 17.10
CA VAL A 13 -11.25 9.14 16.91
C VAL A 13 -10.86 10.09 18.03
N ILE A 14 -10.79 11.38 17.71
CA ILE A 14 -10.42 12.43 18.66
C ILE A 14 -11.69 13.14 19.12
N CYS A 15 -11.94 13.16 20.43
CA CYS A 15 -13.11 13.82 21.00
C CYS A 15 -13.02 15.33 20.75
N SER A 16 -14.05 15.91 20.10
CA SER A 16 -14.06 17.34 19.78
C SER A 16 -14.09 18.25 21.01
N ASN A 17 -14.46 17.72 22.18
CA ASN A 17 -14.55 18.50 23.42
C ASN A 17 -13.25 18.44 24.23
N CYS A 18 -12.82 17.24 24.65
CA CYS A 18 -11.67 17.07 25.54
C CYS A 18 -10.36 16.71 24.81
N GLN A 19 -10.38 16.49 23.49
CA GLN A 19 -9.23 16.09 22.67
C GLN A 19 -8.63 14.72 23.04
N GLU A 20 -9.22 14.00 23.99
CA GLU A 20 -8.85 12.62 24.26
C GLU A 20 -9.26 11.70 23.13
N VAL A 21 -8.44 10.67 22.94
CA VAL A 21 -8.67 9.64 21.93
C VAL A 21 -9.65 8.61 22.47
N PHE A 22 -10.66 8.27 21.68
CA PHE A 22 -11.55 7.14 21.92
C PHE A 22 -11.53 6.18 20.73
N ARG A 23 -11.90 4.92 20.98
CA ARG A 23 -11.89 3.87 19.96
C ARG A 23 -13.22 3.18 19.87
N VAL A 24 -13.71 3.04 18.65
CA VAL A 24 -14.92 2.30 18.33
C VAL A 24 -14.61 1.23 17.29
N ALA A 25 -15.33 0.11 17.36
CA ALA A 25 -15.31 -0.93 16.36
C ALA A 25 -16.66 -1.01 15.65
N LEU A 26 -16.62 -1.30 14.36
CA LEU A 26 -17.75 -1.78 13.58
C LEU A 26 -17.50 -3.27 13.28
N ASP A 27 -18.30 -4.13 13.89
CA ASP A 27 -18.31 -5.56 13.63
C ASP A 27 -19.36 -5.85 12.54
N ILE A 28 -18.94 -6.43 11.41
CA ILE A 28 -19.75 -6.64 10.20
C ILE A 28 -19.90 -8.14 9.93
N ASP A 29 -21.14 -8.60 9.84
CA ASP A 29 -21.49 -9.93 9.36
C ASP A 29 -21.89 -9.80 7.88
N PHE A 30 -20.95 -10.11 6.98
CA PHE A 30 -21.19 -10.06 5.53
C PHE A 30 -22.20 -11.11 5.07
N ASP A 31 -22.31 -12.24 5.78
CA ASP A 31 -23.21 -13.34 5.42
C ASP A 31 -24.67 -12.96 5.73
N LYS A 32 -24.90 -12.27 6.85
CA LYS A 32 -26.24 -11.81 7.27
C LYS A 32 -26.55 -10.36 6.93
N THR A 33 -25.58 -9.64 6.37
CA THR A 33 -25.69 -8.21 6.07
C THR A 33 -26.07 -7.36 7.29
N THR A 34 -25.58 -7.75 8.47
CA THR A 34 -25.81 -7.04 9.74
C THR A 34 -24.54 -6.41 10.28
N TYR A 35 -24.67 -5.39 11.13
CA TYR A 35 -23.54 -4.73 11.77
C TYR A 35 -23.82 -4.44 13.24
N LYS A 36 -22.75 -4.31 14.03
CA LYS A 36 -22.80 -3.89 15.42
C LYS A 36 -21.67 -2.90 15.71
N ALA A 37 -22.03 -1.71 16.18
CA ALA A 37 -21.07 -0.77 16.74
C ALA A 37 -20.72 -1.18 18.17
N ARG A 38 -19.44 -1.12 18.52
CA ARG A 38 -18.94 -1.49 19.84
C ARG A 38 -17.94 -0.46 20.35
N CYS A 39 -18.15 -0.02 21.58
CA CYS A 39 -17.19 0.78 22.33
C CYS A 39 -15.96 -0.09 22.65
N ILE A 40 -14.75 0.39 22.33
CA ILE A 40 -13.49 -0.32 22.64
C ILE A 40 -12.76 0.36 23.80
N ASP A 41 -12.57 1.68 23.72
CA ASP A 41 -11.70 2.43 24.63
C ASP A 41 -12.17 3.88 24.76
N ASN A 42 -12.18 4.41 25.98
CA ASN A 42 -12.63 5.78 26.31
C ASN A 42 -14.00 6.18 25.74
N CYS A 43 -14.95 5.25 25.67
CA CYS A 43 -16.31 5.50 25.19
C CYS A 43 -17.32 4.56 25.85
N GLU A 44 -18.57 5.01 25.99
CA GLU A 44 -19.70 4.23 26.51
C GLU A 44 -20.95 4.48 25.68
N HIS A 45 -21.91 3.54 25.76
CA HIS A 45 -23.22 3.74 25.16
C HIS A 45 -24.05 4.70 26.02
N SER A 46 -24.63 5.71 25.39
CA SER A 46 -25.52 6.68 26.04
C SER A 46 -26.84 6.80 25.28
N ALA A 47 -27.91 7.10 26.01
CA ALA A 47 -29.21 7.45 25.43
C ALA A 47 -29.31 8.94 25.06
N LEU A 48 -28.32 9.74 25.46
CA LEU A 48 -28.27 11.17 25.14
C LEU A 48 -27.69 11.37 23.74
N GLU A 49 -28.36 12.18 22.95
CA GLU A 49 -27.83 12.60 21.66
C GLU A 49 -26.68 13.59 21.86
N GLY A 50 -25.56 13.32 21.20
CA GLY A 50 -24.36 14.14 21.24
C GLY A 50 -24.02 14.75 19.88
N LYS A 51 -22.86 15.39 19.80
CA LYS A 51 -22.33 15.85 18.51
C LYS A 51 -22.04 14.63 17.60
N VAL A 52 -22.60 14.62 16.40
CA VAL A 52 -22.34 13.56 15.41
C VAL A 52 -20.86 13.55 15.02
N VAL A 53 -20.24 12.38 15.03
CA VAL A 53 -18.90 12.17 14.47
C VAL A 53 -19.02 11.17 13.32
N ASN A 54 -18.79 11.64 12.10
CA ASN A 54 -18.85 10.80 10.91
C ASN A 54 -17.65 9.87 10.87
N ILE A 55 -17.90 8.59 10.58
CA ILE A 55 -16.88 7.56 10.45
C ILE A 55 -17.11 6.88 9.09
N ASP A 56 -16.10 6.93 8.23
CA ASP A 56 -16.10 6.21 6.96
C ASP A 56 -14.76 5.47 6.84
N PRO A 57 -14.77 4.16 6.57
CA PRO A 57 -13.55 3.37 6.47
C PRO A 57 -12.76 3.68 5.20
N SER A 58 -13.44 4.11 4.14
CA SER A 58 -12.94 4.11 2.76
C SER A 58 -12.66 5.49 2.19
N SER A 59 -13.21 6.53 2.83
CA SER A 59 -13.24 7.87 2.26
C SER A 59 -13.02 8.95 3.32
N PRO A 60 -12.27 10.02 3.00
CA PRO A 60 -12.22 11.22 3.82
C PRO A 60 -13.58 11.92 3.78
N ILE A 61 -13.90 12.71 4.81
CA ILE A 61 -15.15 13.45 4.93
C ILE A 61 -14.87 14.93 4.63
N PRO A 62 -15.55 15.55 3.65
CA PRO A 62 -15.43 16.99 3.41
C PRO A 62 -15.78 17.80 4.67
N LYS A 63 -15.00 18.86 4.96
CA LYS A 63 -15.22 19.73 6.14
C LYS A 63 -16.64 20.32 6.20
N SER A 64 -17.21 20.66 5.04
CA SER A 64 -18.60 21.16 4.93
C SER A 64 -19.66 20.16 5.37
N SER A 65 -19.32 18.87 5.38
CA SER A 65 -20.22 17.76 5.68
C SER A 65 -19.95 17.12 7.04
N LEU A 66 -18.99 17.63 7.80
CA LEU A 66 -18.72 17.17 9.16
C LEU A 66 -19.94 17.40 10.05
N HIS A 67 -20.21 16.43 10.91
CA HIS A 67 -21.30 16.44 11.88
C HIS A 67 -22.70 16.37 11.27
N GLN A 68 -22.81 16.15 9.95
CA GLN A 68 -24.09 15.87 9.32
C GLN A 68 -24.48 14.41 9.60
N ASP A 69 -25.66 14.19 10.16
CA ASP A 69 -26.17 12.84 10.37
C ASP A 69 -26.44 12.15 9.03
N HIS A 70 -26.27 10.83 9.00
CA HIS A 70 -26.46 9.99 7.81
C HIS A 70 -25.68 10.41 6.56
N TYR A 71 -24.57 11.14 6.72
CA TYR A 71 -23.67 11.45 5.61
C TYR A 71 -22.77 10.25 5.27
N PHE A 72 -22.75 9.87 3.99
CA PHE A 72 -21.95 8.76 3.45
C PHE A 72 -20.98 9.30 2.38
N PRO A 73 -19.74 9.69 2.76
CA PRO A 73 -18.77 10.29 1.86
C PRO A 73 -18.54 9.44 0.61
N TRP A 74 -18.43 8.11 0.77
CA TRP A 74 -18.18 7.18 -0.34
C TRP A 74 -19.09 7.40 -1.55
N LEU A 75 -20.38 7.67 -1.36
CA LEU A 75 -21.32 7.85 -2.49
C LEU A 75 -20.99 9.08 -3.34
N GLU A 76 -20.55 10.16 -2.71
CA GLU A 76 -20.18 11.38 -3.39
C GLU A 76 -18.85 11.21 -4.14
N HIS A 77 -17.87 10.62 -3.47
CA HIS A 77 -16.52 10.41 -3.99
C HIS A 77 -16.44 9.39 -5.11
N ALA A 78 -17.16 8.29 -4.95
CA ALA A 78 -17.37 7.27 -5.97
C ALA A 78 -17.78 7.91 -7.30
N ARG A 79 -18.75 8.84 -7.25
CA ARG A 79 -19.31 9.44 -8.46
C ARG A 79 -18.43 10.56 -9.03
N LYS A 80 -17.96 11.47 -8.19
CA LYS A 80 -17.24 12.68 -8.64
C LYS A 80 -15.76 12.43 -8.91
N ASP A 81 -15.08 11.80 -7.96
CA ASP A 81 -13.61 11.80 -7.90
C ASP A 81 -13.03 10.55 -8.55
N LEU A 82 -13.69 9.40 -8.35
CA LEU A 82 -13.27 8.11 -8.91
C LEU A 82 -13.81 7.87 -10.32
N LYS A 83 -14.52 8.85 -10.91
CA LYS A 83 -15.06 8.84 -12.28
C LYS A 83 -15.80 7.54 -12.64
N ILE A 84 -16.54 6.98 -11.67
CA ILE A 84 -17.25 5.71 -11.82
C ILE A 84 -18.17 5.71 -13.05
N ASP A 85 -18.73 6.86 -13.44
CA ASP A 85 -19.59 6.95 -14.63
C ASP A 85 -18.86 6.48 -15.91
N LYS A 86 -17.54 6.73 -16.03
CA LYS A 86 -16.73 6.20 -17.13
C LYS A 86 -16.54 4.69 -17.02
N LEU A 87 -16.28 4.19 -15.81
CA LEU A 87 -16.11 2.77 -15.51
C LEU A 87 -17.41 1.99 -15.81
N ILE A 88 -18.56 2.49 -15.34
CA ILE A 88 -19.88 1.92 -15.61
C ILE A 88 -20.20 1.96 -17.11
N SER A 89 -19.89 3.05 -17.81
CA SER A 89 -20.14 3.15 -19.26
C SER A 89 -19.33 2.12 -20.06
N GLY A 90 -18.06 1.90 -19.69
CA GLY A 90 -17.19 0.89 -20.31
C GLY A 90 -17.62 -0.55 -19.99
N ILE A 91 -18.13 -0.80 -18.78
CA ILE A 91 -18.67 -2.12 -18.41
C ILE A 91 -19.95 -2.41 -19.22
N LYS A 92 -20.89 -1.45 -19.30
CA LYS A 92 -22.14 -1.59 -20.06
C LYS A 92 -21.93 -1.82 -21.55
N SER A 93 -20.86 -1.26 -22.14
CA SER A 93 -20.54 -1.52 -23.56
C SER A 93 -20.02 -2.93 -23.81
N ASN A 94 -19.37 -3.56 -22.82
CA ASN A 94 -18.82 -4.91 -22.92
C ASN A 94 -19.79 -6.01 -22.47
N THR A 95 -20.78 -5.70 -21.62
CA THR A 95 -21.80 -6.66 -21.18
C THR A 95 -23.08 -6.50 -22.00
N LYS A 96 -23.07 -6.98 -23.24
CA LYS A 96 -24.31 -7.15 -24.02
C LYS A 96 -25.27 -8.11 -23.27
N GLY A 97 -26.21 -7.55 -22.52
CA GLY A 97 -27.45 -8.22 -22.12
C GLY A 97 -27.46 -9.04 -20.82
N ARG A 98 -26.44 -8.99 -19.96
CA ARG A 98 -26.53 -9.57 -18.60
C ARG A 98 -26.55 -8.45 -17.56
N GLY A 99 -27.72 -8.19 -17.00
CA GLY A 99 -27.90 -7.32 -15.85
C GLY A 99 -27.19 -7.91 -14.62
N GLY A 100 -25.89 -7.65 -14.49
CA GLY A 100 -25.11 -7.98 -13.31
C GLY A 100 -25.12 -6.83 -12.31
N ILE A 101 -25.25 -7.15 -11.03
CA ILE A 101 -24.92 -6.21 -9.95
C ILE A 101 -23.39 -6.06 -9.96
N ILE A 102 -22.91 -4.84 -10.21
CA ILE A 102 -21.47 -4.53 -10.15
C ILE A 102 -21.16 -4.09 -8.72
N ASP A 103 -20.28 -4.81 -8.03
CA ASP A 103 -19.66 -4.29 -6.80
C ASP A 103 -18.69 -3.17 -7.19
N LEU A 104 -19.13 -1.93 -6.98
CA LEU A 104 -18.35 -0.73 -7.29
C LEU A 104 -17.04 -0.66 -6.50
N ASN A 105 -17.03 -1.12 -5.24
CA ASN A 105 -15.81 -1.12 -4.43
C ASN A 105 -14.79 -2.08 -5.05
N HIS A 106 -15.21 -3.28 -5.41
CA HIS A 106 -14.34 -4.24 -6.09
C HIS A 106 -13.84 -3.74 -7.45
N ALA A 107 -14.72 -3.13 -8.26
CA ALA A 107 -14.36 -2.57 -9.56
C ALA A 107 -13.31 -1.44 -9.46
N LEU A 108 -13.28 -0.72 -8.33
CA LEU A 108 -12.29 0.31 -8.02
C LEU A 108 -11.00 -0.25 -7.38
N GLY A 109 -10.86 -1.58 -7.30
CA GLY A 109 -9.72 -2.24 -6.68
C GLY A 109 -9.85 -2.39 -5.16
N GLY A 110 -11.01 -2.12 -4.59
CA GLY A 110 -11.32 -2.47 -3.20
C GLY A 110 -11.32 -3.98 -2.99
N GLN A 111 -10.88 -4.41 -1.81
CA GLN A 111 -10.81 -5.82 -1.43
C GLN A 111 -11.57 -6.02 -0.13
N HIS A 112 -12.48 -7.00 -0.15
CA HIS A 112 -13.10 -7.49 1.08
C HIS A 112 -12.14 -8.44 1.78
N LEU A 113 -12.17 -8.45 3.12
CA LEU A 113 -11.38 -9.32 3.98
C LEU A 113 -9.86 -9.17 3.85
N ILE A 114 -9.36 -8.07 3.28
CA ILE A 114 -7.91 -7.90 3.02
C ILE A 114 -7.05 -7.99 4.28
N VAL A 115 -7.56 -7.58 5.45
CA VAL A 115 -6.83 -7.72 6.71
C VAL A 115 -6.84 -9.17 7.20
N ASP A 116 -7.93 -9.90 6.98
CA ASP A 116 -8.03 -11.32 7.32
C ASP A 116 -7.13 -12.15 6.41
N ASP A 117 -7.15 -11.87 5.11
CA ASP A 117 -6.22 -12.43 4.11
C ASP A 117 -4.76 -12.13 4.47
N TRP A 118 -4.46 -10.90 4.90
CA TRP A 118 -3.11 -10.56 5.35
C TRP A 118 -2.66 -11.43 6.52
N GLN A 119 -3.52 -11.74 7.50
CA GLN A 119 -3.12 -12.62 8.62
C GLN A 119 -2.76 -14.03 8.14
N VAL A 120 -3.51 -14.56 7.16
CA VAL A 120 -3.19 -15.84 6.52
C VAL A 120 -1.84 -15.77 5.82
N ILE A 121 -1.65 -14.74 4.99
CA ILE A 121 -0.44 -14.52 4.21
C ILE A 121 0.78 -14.31 5.12
N GLN A 122 0.67 -13.49 6.15
CA GLN A 122 1.73 -13.20 7.12
C GLN A 122 2.23 -14.50 7.77
N ARG A 123 1.32 -15.38 8.19
CA ARG A 123 1.67 -16.67 8.78
C ARG A 123 2.37 -17.58 7.78
N GLY A 124 1.80 -17.73 6.58
CA GLY A 124 2.39 -18.53 5.52
C GLY A 124 3.79 -18.03 5.12
N TRP A 125 3.92 -16.72 4.91
CA TRP A 125 5.19 -16.05 4.60
C TRP A 125 6.23 -16.29 5.68
N SER A 126 5.89 -16.06 6.95
CA SER A 126 6.82 -16.30 8.06
C SER A 126 7.24 -17.77 8.16
N LEU A 127 6.39 -18.73 7.81
CA LEU A 127 6.72 -20.16 7.79
C LEU A 127 7.65 -20.52 6.63
N THR A 128 7.42 -19.96 5.43
CA THR A 128 8.32 -20.12 4.27
C THR A 128 9.72 -19.59 4.58
N LEU A 129 9.86 -18.40 5.19
CA LEU A 129 11.17 -17.86 5.59
C LEU A 129 11.92 -18.75 6.60
N ARG A 130 11.20 -19.63 7.32
CA ARG A 130 11.77 -20.60 8.27
C ARG A 130 11.95 -22.00 7.67
N GLY A 131 11.77 -22.16 6.37
CA GLY A 131 11.87 -23.44 5.66
C GLY A 131 10.77 -24.45 6.04
N LYS A 132 9.58 -23.98 6.45
CA LYS A 132 8.44 -24.81 6.83
C LYS A 132 7.36 -24.83 5.75
N GLU A 133 7.74 -25.24 4.53
CA GLU A 133 6.89 -25.12 3.33
C GLU A 133 5.55 -25.86 3.43
N ASP A 134 5.52 -27.07 4.01
CA ASP A 134 4.27 -27.83 4.17
C ASP A 134 3.27 -27.10 5.08
N LEU A 135 3.76 -26.44 6.13
CA LEU A 135 2.92 -25.65 7.02
C LEU A 135 2.50 -24.34 6.36
N ALA A 136 3.39 -23.70 5.60
CA ALA A 136 3.09 -22.50 4.84
C ALA A 136 1.96 -22.76 3.83
N ARG A 137 2.06 -23.84 3.05
CA ARG A 137 1.03 -24.27 2.10
C ARG A 137 -0.33 -24.46 2.76
N LYS A 138 -0.38 -25.09 3.94
CA LYS A 138 -1.64 -25.26 4.71
C LYS A 138 -2.26 -23.93 5.12
N GLN A 139 -1.45 -22.91 5.40
CA GLN A 139 -1.97 -21.56 5.64
C GLN A 139 -2.49 -20.95 4.33
N PHE A 140 -1.71 -21.01 3.26
CA PHE A 140 -2.07 -20.38 1.98
C PHE A 140 -3.37 -20.88 1.37
N VAL A 141 -3.76 -22.13 1.58
CA VAL A 141 -5.09 -22.65 1.16
C VAL A 141 -6.25 -21.84 1.75
N MET A 142 -6.04 -21.12 2.86
CA MET A 142 -7.07 -20.28 3.49
C MET A 142 -7.16 -18.86 2.90
N TYR A 143 -6.32 -18.50 1.93
CA TYR A 143 -6.35 -17.19 1.28
C TYR A 143 -7.61 -17.07 0.41
N SER A 144 -8.48 -16.11 0.72
CA SER A 144 -9.84 -16.06 0.16
C SER A 144 -9.89 -15.72 -1.33
N ASN A 145 -8.83 -15.12 -1.87
CA ASN A 145 -8.73 -14.74 -3.27
C ASN A 145 -8.07 -15.81 -4.16
N LEU A 146 -7.90 -17.05 -3.66
CA LEU A 146 -7.51 -18.18 -4.52
C LEU A 146 -8.69 -18.67 -5.36
N SER A 147 -8.43 -18.92 -6.64
CA SER A 147 -9.31 -19.63 -7.57
C SER A 147 -9.08 -21.14 -7.44
N GLU A 148 -10.04 -21.96 -7.91
CA GLU A 148 -9.94 -23.43 -7.80
C GLU A 148 -8.68 -24.00 -8.47
N ASP A 149 -8.22 -23.36 -9.54
CA ASP A 149 -7.03 -23.78 -10.31
C ASP A 149 -5.72 -23.17 -9.78
N ASP A 150 -5.76 -22.32 -8.75
CA ASP A 150 -4.56 -21.66 -8.25
C ASP A 150 -3.69 -22.61 -7.40
N THR A 151 -2.38 -22.42 -7.49
CA THR A 151 -1.44 -23.13 -6.62
C THR A 151 -1.31 -22.38 -5.28
N PRO A 152 -1.56 -23.03 -4.13
CA PRO A 152 -1.45 -22.40 -2.81
C PRO A 152 0.00 -22.37 -2.32
N ASP A 153 0.94 -21.95 -3.17
CA ASP A 153 2.35 -21.79 -2.84
C ASP A 153 2.72 -20.32 -2.58
N PHE A 154 3.89 -20.14 -1.94
CA PHE A 154 4.39 -18.83 -1.55
C PHE A 154 4.45 -17.84 -2.71
N ASN A 155 5.07 -18.23 -3.84
CA ASN A 155 5.30 -17.30 -4.94
C ASN A 155 3.96 -16.88 -5.56
N HIS A 156 3.07 -17.83 -5.82
CA HIS A 156 1.76 -17.54 -6.41
C HIS A 156 0.93 -16.62 -5.51
N VAL A 157 0.81 -16.94 -4.22
CA VAL A 157 -0.03 -16.20 -3.26
C VAL A 157 0.50 -14.79 -3.05
N ILE A 158 1.81 -14.63 -2.81
CA ILE A 158 2.42 -13.31 -2.59
C ILE A 158 2.34 -12.45 -3.84
N PHE A 159 2.58 -13.04 -5.02
CA PHE A 159 2.43 -12.35 -6.30
C PHE A 159 1.00 -11.83 -6.49
N LYS A 160 0.00 -12.70 -6.33
CA LYS A 160 -1.42 -12.36 -6.50
C LYS A 160 -1.86 -11.29 -5.50
N PHE A 161 -1.52 -11.44 -4.23
CA PHE A 161 -1.85 -10.46 -3.21
C PHE A 161 -1.23 -9.08 -3.48
N SER A 162 0.06 -9.07 -3.82
CA SER A 162 0.79 -7.82 -4.10
C SER A 162 0.25 -7.10 -5.34
N LEU A 163 -0.08 -7.84 -6.40
CA LEU A 163 -0.72 -7.25 -7.59
C LEU A 163 -2.13 -6.76 -7.30
N ASN A 164 -2.94 -7.51 -6.56
CA ASN A 164 -4.27 -7.07 -6.18
C ASN A 164 -4.20 -5.78 -5.33
N LEU A 165 -3.20 -5.67 -4.45
CA LEU A 165 -2.97 -4.47 -3.65
C LEU A 165 -2.62 -3.27 -4.58
N ALA A 166 -1.76 -3.48 -5.58
CA ALA A 166 -1.35 -2.46 -6.56
C ALA A 166 -2.43 -2.10 -7.61
N HIS A 167 -3.39 -2.98 -7.90
CA HIS A 167 -4.40 -2.79 -8.95
C HIS A 167 -5.41 -1.68 -8.62
N PRO A 168 -5.82 -0.79 -9.53
CA PRO A 168 -5.50 -0.84 -10.96
C PRO A 168 -4.21 -0.10 -11.33
N GLN A 169 -4.00 1.11 -10.82
CA GLN A 169 -3.00 2.01 -11.41
C GLN A 169 -1.55 1.53 -11.25
N TYR A 170 -1.20 0.93 -10.10
CA TYR A 170 0.19 0.57 -9.80
C TYR A 170 0.61 -0.77 -10.42
N VAL A 171 -0.34 -1.55 -10.95
CA VAL A 171 -0.01 -2.73 -11.78
C VAL A 171 0.78 -2.33 -13.02
N GLU A 172 0.60 -1.11 -13.52
CA GLU A 172 1.36 -0.61 -14.66
C GLU A 172 2.87 -0.47 -14.36
N LEU A 173 3.25 -0.19 -13.09
CA LEU A 173 4.66 -0.22 -12.69
C LEU A 173 5.24 -1.62 -12.82
N PHE A 174 4.48 -2.63 -12.39
CA PHE A 174 4.85 -4.03 -12.55
C PHE A 174 4.94 -4.41 -14.03
N ASN A 175 3.92 -4.11 -14.84
CA ASN A 175 3.88 -4.47 -16.26
C ASN A 175 5.10 -3.93 -17.01
N LYS A 176 5.42 -2.64 -16.84
CA LYS A 176 6.59 -2.01 -17.49
C LYS A 176 7.90 -2.66 -17.07
N ALA A 177 8.05 -2.99 -15.78
CA ALA A 177 9.24 -3.68 -15.30
C ALA A 177 9.33 -5.13 -15.83
N ALA A 178 8.21 -5.85 -15.88
CA ALA A 178 8.11 -7.21 -16.39
C ALA A 178 8.41 -7.30 -17.90
N GLU A 179 7.88 -6.37 -18.70
CA GLU A 179 8.17 -6.24 -20.13
C GLU A 179 9.65 -5.91 -20.36
N PHE A 180 10.17 -4.93 -19.62
CA PHE A 180 11.59 -4.58 -19.64
C PHE A 180 12.47 -5.79 -19.31
N TYR A 181 12.17 -6.52 -18.23
CA TYR A 181 12.92 -7.71 -17.85
C TYR A 181 12.83 -8.81 -18.90
N SER A 182 11.64 -9.05 -19.47
CA SER A 182 11.44 -10.03 -20.55
C SER A 182 12.31 -9.72 -21.77
N SER A 183 12.38 -8.46 -22.19
CA SER A 183 13.29 -8.04 -23.27
C SER A 183 14.75 -8.24 -22.90
N LEU A 184 15.14 -7.88 -21.68
CA LEU A 184 16.52 -7.96 -21.22
C LEU A 184 17.01 -9.40 -21.12
N LYS A 185 16.16 -10.32 -20.67
CA LYS A 185 16.45 -11.76 -20.60
C LYS A 185 16.65 -12.37 -21.98
N LYS A 186 15.95 -11.87 -23.00
CA LYS A 186 16.14 -12.29 -24.40
C LYS A 186 17.44 -11.75 -24.99
N ASP A 187 17.75 -10.49 -24.74
CA ASP A 187 18.87 -9.81 -25.38
C ASP A 187 20.22 -10.08 -24.69
N LYS A 188 20.20 -10.29 -23.38
CA LYS A 188 21.41 -10.45 -22.53
C LYS A 188 21.28 -11.61 -21.53
N PRO A 189 20.96 -12.84 -21.98
CA PRO A 189 20.61 -13.96 -21.10
C PRO A 189 21.72 -14.30 -20.10
N ASP A 190 22.98 -14.33 -20.54
CA ASP A 190 24.11 -14.73 -19.69
C ASP A 190 24.30 -13.78 -18.50
N GLU A 191 24.24 -12.47 -18.76
CA GLU A 191 24.45 -11.47 -17.72
C GLU A 191 23.23 -11.38 -16.78
N VAL A 192 22.02 -11.58 -17.30
CA VAL A 192 20.81 -11.74 -16.48
C VAL A 192 20.93 -12.98 -15.58
N ASN A 193 21.42 -14.11 -16.08
CA ASN A 193 21.60 -15.33 -15.28
C ASN A 193 22.64 -15.16 -14.17
N LYS A 194 23.73 -14.42 -14.41
CA LYS A 194 24.69 -14.05 -13.36
C LYS A 194 24.03 -13.21 -12.28
N PHE A 195 23.26 -12.19 -12.66
CA PHE A 195 22.50 -11.38 -11.71
C PHE A 195 21.52 -12.23 -10.89
N LEU A 196 20.74 -13.10 -11.52
CA LEU A 196 19.76 -13.94 -10.83
C LEU A 196 20.42 -14.88 -9.81
N SER A 197 21.58 -15.44 -10.16
CA SER A 197 22.39 -16.25 -9.24
C SER A 197 22.84 -15.42 -8.03
N TYR A 198 23.29 -14.19 -8.27
CA TYR A 198 23.65 -13.26 -7.19
C TYR A 198 22.44 -12.86 -6.33
N TYR A 199 21.30 -12.55 -6.97
CA TYR A 199 20.06 -12.14 -6.31
C TYR A 199 19.58 -13.22 -5.33
N LYS A 200 19.46 -14.47 -5.79
CA LYS A 200 19.02 -15.59 -4.95
C LYS A 200 19.94 -15.81 -3.74
N LYS A 201 21.25 -15.68 -3.95
CA LYS A 201 22.26 -15.92 -2.91
C LYS A 201 22.39 -14.77 -1.90
N ASN A 202 22.26 -13.51 -2.33
CA ASN A 202 22.69 -12.36 -1.53
C ASN A 202 21.59 -11.32 -1.24
N ILE A 203 20.53 -11.26 -2.05
CA ILE A 203 19.51 -10.19 -1.96
C ILE A 203 18.17 -10.76 -1.48
N ARG A 204 17.72 -11.87 -2.08
CA ARG A 204 16.36 -12.40 -1.97
C ARG A 204 15.83 -12.51 -0.54
N SER A 205 16.53 -13.23 0.35
CA SER A 205 16.04 -13.45 1.74
C SER A 205 15.82 -12.13 2.48
N LYS A 206 16.81 -11.24 2.42
CA LYS A 206 16.77 -9.95 3.10
C LYS A 206 15.65 -9.05 2.56
N ASN A 207 15.44 -9.06 1.24
CA ASN A 207 14.33 -8.32 0.65
C ASN A 207 12.99 -8.88 1.12
N LEU A 208 12.79 -10.21 1.08
CA LEU A 208 11.55 -10.84 1.52
C LEU A 208 11.24 -10.57 3.00
N GLU A 209 12.25 -10.57 3.88
CA GLU A 209 12.10 -10.15 5.28
C GLU A 209 11.69 -8.68 5.39
N SER A 210 12.36 -7.79 4.66
CA SER A 210 12.05 -6.35 4.67
C SER A 210 10.65 -6.04 4.15
N TYR A 211 10.17 -6.78 3.14
CA TYR A 211 8.81 -6.66 2.66
C TYR A 211 7.80 -7.15 3.69
N LEU A 212 8.01 -8.32 4.29
CA LEU A 212 7.13 -8.82 5.34
C LEU A 212 6.98 -7.80 6.48
N ASP A 213 8.08 -7.19 6.90
CA ASP A 213 8.09 -6.17 7.95
C ASP A 213 7.31 -4.91 7.59
N ILE A 214 7.45 -4.38 6.36
CA ILE A 214 6.72 -3.17 5.98
C ILE A 214 5.23 -3.44 5.74
N TYR A 215 4.88 -4.61 5.19
CA TYR A 215 3.49 -5.05 5.09
C TYR A 215 2.86 -5.20 6.48
N ASN A 216 3.58 -5.77 7.46
CA ASN A 216 3.11 -5.85 8.85
C ASN A 216 2.78 -4.46 9.42
N GLN A 217 3.67 -3.48 9.23
CA GLN A 217 3.44 -2.11 9.69
C GLN A 217 2.25 -1.45 8.99
N PHE A 218 2.07 -1.70 7.69
CA PHE A 218 0.94 -1.18 6.92
C PHE A 218 -0.38 -1.76 7.45
N PHE A 219 -0.48 -3.09 7.53
CA PHE A 219 -1.71 -3.76 7.93
C PHE A 219 -2.08 -3.59 9.40
N GLN A 220 -1.10 -3.29 10.27
CA GLN A 220 -1.37 -2.92 11.68
C GLN A 220 -2.24 -1.65 11.81
N CYS A 221 -2.15 -0.72 10.85
CA CYS A 221 -2.94 0.51 10.83
C CYS A 221 -3.78 0.61 9.55
N PHE A 222 -4.25 -0.51 9.02
CA PHE A 222 -4.95 -0.54 7.73
C PHE A 222 -6.19 0.35 7.70
N SER A 223 -6.95 0.45 8.80
CA SER A 223 -8.10 1.36 8.89
C SER A 223 -7.74 2.82 8.61
N ASP A 224 -6.53 3.25 8.99
CA ASP A 224 -6.07 4.61 8.71
C ASP A 224 -5.73 4.76 7.23
N TYR A 225 -4.97 3.82 6.69
CA TYR A 225 -4.52 3.83 5.30
C TYR A 225 -5.65 3.66 4.29
N PHE A 226 -6.65 2.82 4.58
CA PHE A 226 -7.73 2.52 3.64
C PHE A 226 -8.55 3.75 3.24
N GLN A 227 -8.65 4.75 4.13
CA GLN A 227 -9.41 5.98 3.91
C GLN A 227 -8.95 6.79 2.69
N THR A 228 -7.71 6.64 2.22
CA THR A 228 -7.25 7.28 0.97
C THR A 228 -6.77 6.27 -0.07
N LEU A 229 -6.79 4.97 0.25
CA LEU A 229 -6.20 3.93 -0.59
C LEU A 229 -6.86 3.88 -1.97
N LEU A 230 -8.19 3.94 -2.04
CA LEU A 230 -8.92 3.86 -3.31
C LEU A 230 -8.65 5.07 -4.22
N TYR A 231 -8.39 6.25 -3.65
CA TYR A 231 -7.96 7.41 -4.44
C TYR A 231 -6.63 7.15 -5.11
N VAL A 232 -5.65 6.71 -4.31
CA VAL A 232 -4.31 6.42 -4.80
C VAL A 232 -4.34 5.29 -5.83
N LYS A 233 -5.09 4.21 -5.59
CA LYS A 233 -5.21 3.07 -6.51
C LYS A 233 -5.80 3.47 -7.87
N ASN A 234 -6.60 4.53 -7.93
CA ASN A 234 -7.27 5.01 -9.14
C ASN A 234 -6.67 6.32 -9.71
N GLY A 235 -5.56 6.80 -9.17
CA GLY A 235 -4.92 8.05 -9.62
C GLY A 235 -5.79 9.28 -9.39
N ALA A 236 -6.71 9.21 -8.44
CA ALA A 236 -7.56 10.32 -8.04
C ALA A 236 -6.89 11.13 -6.93
N THR A 237 -7.20 12.42 -6.89
CA THR A 237 -6.75 13.31 -5.82
C THR A 237 -7.76 13.25 -4.68
N VAL A 238 -7.27 13.15 -3.44
CA VAL A 238 -8.13 13.30 -2.25
C VAL A 238 -8.72 14.72 -2.27
N PRO A 239 -10.04 14.90 -2.08
CA PRO A 239 -10.65 16.22 -2.16
C PRO A 239 -10.07 17.20 -1.15
N TYR A 240 -9.85 18.42 -1.60
CA TYR A 240 -9.38 19.51 -0.75
C TYR A 240 -10.31 19.71 0.44
N GLU A 241 -9.75 20.12 1.58
CA GLU A 241 -10.53 20.32 2.82
C GLU A 241 -11.32 19.09 3.28
N SER A 242 -10.79 17.89 3.06
CA SER A 242 -11.34 16.67 3.66
C SER A 242 -10.58 16.26 4.91
N GLU A 243 -11.28 15.61 5.83
CA GLU A 243 -10.72 15.03 7.04
C GLU A 243 -10.87 13.51 7.05
N VAL A 244 -9.80 12.80 7.43
CA VAL A 244 -9.91 11.38 7.74
C VAL A 244 -10.55 11.18 9.11
N SER A 245 -11.40 10.17 9.21
CA SER A 245 -12.16 9.82 10.42
C SER A 245 -11.30 9.08 11.46
N SER A 246 -10.45 8.14 11.03
CA SER A 246 -9.48 7.45 11.90
C SER A 246 -8.12 8.17 11.89
N ARG A 247 -7.58 8.42 13.09
CA ARG A 247 -6.38 9.24 13.34
C ARG A 247 -5.40 8.60 14.32
N ALA A 248 -4.90 7.42 13.97
CA ALA A 248 -3.87 6.70 14.72
C ALA A 248 -2.45 7.25 14.50
N PHE A 249 -2.25 8.58 14.49
CA PHE A 249 -0.98 9.21 14.10
C PHE A 249 0.24 8.65 14.86
N ARG A 250 0.09 8.37 16.16
CA ARG A 250 1.17 7.78 16.96
C ARG A 250 1.71 6.47 16.38
N ARG A 251 0.86 5.68 15.73
CA ARG A 251 1.23 4.41 15.08
C ARG A 251 1.66 4.61 13.63
N THR A 252 1.04 5.55 12.90
CA THR A 252 1.34 5.77 11.47
C THR A 252 2.56 6.67 11.23
N LYS A 253 3.01 7.46 12.22
CA LYS A 253 4.01 8.53 12.02
C LYS A 253 5.38 8.10 11.49
N MET A 254 5.79 6.85 11.72
CA MET A 254 7.09 6.34 11.25
C MET A 254 6.98 5.58 9.94
N PHE A 255 5.76 5.28 9.49
CA PHE A 255 5.53 4.37 8.37
C PHE A 255 6.16 4.85 7.08
N TYR A 256 5.93 6.11 6.67
CA TYR A 256 6.47 6.62 5.41
C TYR A 256 8.00 6.52 5.37
N GLY A 257 8.67 6.95 6.45
CA GLY A 257 10.12 6.83 6.57
C GLY A 257 10.60 5.39 6.47
N ASN A 258 9.95 4.46 7.17
CA ASN A 258 10.31 3.03 7.12
C ASN A 258 10.05 2.42 5.73
N ALA A 259 8.94 2.77 5.09
CA ALA A 259 8.61 2.33 3.74
C ALA A 259 9.64 2.84 2.72
N PHE A 260 10.08 4.10 2.86
CA PHE A 260 11.17 4.66 2.05
C PHE A 260 12.45 3.85 2.21
N GLU A 261 12.82 3.53 3.45
CA GLU A 261 14.01 2.75 3.74
C GLU A 261 13.95 1.35 3.15
N THR A 262 12.78 0.71 3.17
CA THR A 262 12.54 -0.60 2.55
C THR A 262 12.62 -0.50 1.03
N LEU A 263 11.83 0.38 0.41
CA LEU A 263 11.76 0.53 -1.05
C LEU A 263 13.14 0.81 -1.67
N THR A 264 13.86 1.79 -1.11
CA THR A 264 15.20 2.15 -1.60
C THR A 264 16.26 1.08 -1.27
N SER A 265 16.01 0.20 -0.30
CA SER A 265 16.88 -0.98 -0.10
C SER A 265 16.68 -2.02 -1.19
N CYS A 266 15.44 -2.24 -1.61
CA CYS A 266 15.08 -3.18 -2.67
C CYS A 266 15.44 -2.67 -4.08
N PHE A 267 15.67 -1.36 -4.27
CA PHE A 267 16.16 -0.79 -5.53
C PHE A 267 17.44 -1.40 -6.08
N VAL A 268 18.20 -2.15 -5.28
CA VAL A 268 19.33 -2.94 -5.78
C VAL A 268 18.95 -3.82 -6.97
N THR A 269 17.75 -4.41 -6.98
CA THR A 269 17.26 -5.25 -8.08
C THR A 269 17.14 -4.44 -9.37
N LEU A 270 16.46 -3.29 -9.31
CA LEU A 270 16.27 -2.40 -10.47
C LEU A 270 17.60 -1.85 -10.98
N ALA A 271 18.49 -1.45 -10.07
CA ALA A 271 19.80 -0.94 -10.37
C ALA A 271 20.69 -1.96 -11.10
N CYS A 272 20.76 -3.20 -10.62
CA CYS A 272 21.52 -4.26 -11.26
C CYS A 272 20.97 -4.58 -12.66
N LEU A 273 19.64 -4.69 -12.83
CA LEU A 273 19.04 -4.89 -14.14
C LEU A 273 19.32 -3.72 -15.09
N ASN A 274 19.32 -2.48 -14.59
CA ASN A 274 19.67 -1.32 -15.41
C ASN A 274 21.14 -1.32 -15.87
N ASN A 275 22.06 -1.84 -15.06
CA ASN A 275 23.46 -2.02 -15.47
C ASN A 275 23.55 -3.00 -16.66
N VAL A 276 22.87 -4.14 -16.57
CA VAL A 276 22.80 -5.11 -17.66
C VAL A 276 22.20 -4.47 -18.91
N PHE A 277 21.09 -3.74 -18.77
CA PHE A 277 20.48 -2.99 -19.87
C PHE A 277 21.46 -2.01 -20.52
N SER A 278 22.27 -1.33 -19.72
CA SER A 278 23.30 -0.39 -20.18
C SER A 278 24.54 -1.06 -20.81
N GLY A 279 24.57 -2.40 -20.90
CA GLY A 279 25.68 -3.15 -21.49
C GLY A 279 26.86 -3.36 -20.53
N ARG A 280 26.65 -3.12 -19.23
CA ARG A 280 27.64 -3.38 -18.18
C ARG A 280 27.36 -4.72 -17.50
N SER A 281 28.34 -5.24 -16.77
CA SER A 281 28.11 -6.32 -15.80
C SER A 281 27.07 -5.88 -14.77
N TYR A 282 26.25 -6.80 -14.25
CA TYR A 282 25.16 -6.46 -13.32
C TYR A 282 25.64 -5.66 -12.09
N ASP A 283 26.89 -5.88 -11.68
CA ASP A 283 27.53 -5.28 -10.51
C ASP A 283 28.38 -4.03 -10.81
N GLN A 284 28.36 -3.53 -12.06
CA GLN A 284 29.13 -2.38 -12.52
C GLN A 284 28.24 -1.20 -12.91
N PHE A 285 28.39 -0.10 -12.18
CA PHE A 285 27.73 1.18 -12.43
C PHE A 285 28.68 2.14 -13.17
N GLU A 286 28.19 3.28 -13.66
CA GLU A 286 29.00 4.27 -14.38
C GLU A 286 30.21 4.76 -13.60
N THR A 287 30.03 4.98 -12.30
CA THR A 287 31.02 5.61 -11.43
C THR A 287 31.38 4.78 -10.20
N MET A 288 30.80 3.57 -10.05
CA MET A 288 31.00 2.73 -8.86
C MET A 288 30.71 1.24 -9.13
N HIS A 289 31.05 0.38 -8.16
CA HIS A 289 30.63 -1.03 -8.13
C HIS A 289 29.46 -1.24 -7.17
N LEU A 290 28.80 -2.40 -7.29
CA LEU A 290 27.68 -2.79 -6.43
C LEU A 290 27.99 -2.70 -4.94
N THR A 291 29.17 -3.13 -4.52
CA THR A 291 29.61 -3.03 -3.11
C THR A 291 29.57 -1.59 -2.61
N LYS A 292 30.01 -0.62 -3.43
CA LYS A 292 29.95 0.80 -3.09
C LYS A 292 28.51 1.32 -3.15
N TYR A 293 27.74 0.96 -4.17
CA TYR A 293 26.32 1.32 -4.31
C TYR A 293 25.51 0.95 -3.06
N LEU A 294 25.73 -0.23 -2.50
CA LEU A 294 25.03 -0.68 -1.29
C LEU A 294 25.31 0.17 -0.04
N THR A 295 26.34 1.03 -0.07
CA THR A 295 26.73 1.93 1.04
C THR A 295 26.27 3.38 0.83
N ILE A 296 25.76 3.75 -0.34
CA ILE A 296 25.38 5.14 -0.60
C ILE A 296 24.11 5.52 0.16
N ASN A 297 23.91 6.84 0.33
CA ASN A 297 22.68 7.38 0.88
C ASN A 297 21.47 6.86 0.09
N LYS A 298 20.49 6.31 0.81
CA LYS A 298 19.27 5.72 0.24
C LYS A 298 18.48 6.67 -0.65
N ALA A 299 18.53 7.98 -0.39
CA ALA A 299 17.91 8.98 -1.26
C ALA A 299 18.51 9.03 -2.68
N ASN A 300 19.74 8.57 -2.85
CA ASN A 300 20.45 8.56 -4.14
C ASN A 300 20.40 7.20 -4.85
N ARG A 301 19.71 6.21 -4.29
CA ARG A 301 19.69 4.83 -4.84
C ARG A 301 18.91 4.67 -6.14
N SER A 302 18.06 5.64 -6.48
CA SER A 302 17.39 5.66 -7.79
C SER A 302 18.26 6.23 -8.92
N ASN A 303 19.34 6.96 -8.60
CA ASN A 303 20.18 7.64 -9.60
C ASN A 303 20.70 6.70 -10.70
N PRO A 304 21.13 5.45 -10.41
CA PRO A 304 21.60 4.54 -11.45
C PRO A 304 20.59 4.19 -12.53
N PHE A 305 19.29 4.37 -12.30
CA PHE A 305 18.23 4.02 -13.25
C PHE A 305 17.25 5.18 -13.48
N SER A 306 17.61 6.40 -13.10
CA SER A 306 16.75 7.59 -13.23
C SER A 306 16.35 7.89 -14.68
N ASN A 307 17.24 7.62 -15.64
CA ASN A 307 17.00 7.82 -17.07
C ASN A 307 16.25 6.66 -17.74
N ASN A 308 16.04 5.54 -17.06
CA ASN A 308 15.28 4.41 -17.60
C ASN A 308 13.81 4.55 -17.20
N THR A 309 12.96 4.96 -18.13
CA THR A 309 11.53 5.24 -17.87
C THR A 309 10.73 4.04 -17.36
N ASN A 310 11.17 2.81 -17.64
CA ASN A 310 10.52 1.59 -17.15
C ASN A 310 10.82 1.34 -15.67
N LEU A 311 11.95 1.85 -15.16
CA LEU A 311 12.40 1.61 -13.78
C LEU A 311 12.30 2.84 -12.89
N SER A 312 12.56 4.04 -13.41
CA SER A 312 12.52 5.30 -12.66
C SER A 312 11.13 5.66 -12.14
N ALA A 313 10.08 5.05 -12.70
CA ALA A 313 8.73 5.19 -12.19
C ALA A 313 8.58 4.72 -10.72
N PHE A 314 9.38 3.75 -10.27
CA PHE A 314 9.40 3.28 -8.87
C PHE A 314 9.93 4.31 -7.88
N SER A 315 10.65 5.35 -8.33
CA SER A 315 11.20 6.38 -7.45
C SER A 315 10.35 7.65 -7.39
N LYS A 316 9.24 7.74 -8.13
CA LYS A 316 8.44 8.98 -8.24
C LYS A 316 7.75 9.39 -6.94
N CYS A 317 7.43 8.43 -6.06
CA CYS A 317 6.77 8.68 -4.78
C CYS A 317 7.74 9.09 -3.65
N LEU A 318 9.05 9.17 -3.91
CA LEU A 318 10.06 9.42 -2.89
C LEU A 318 10.17 10.90 -2.53
N ASP A 319 10.00 11.18 -1.24
CA ASP A 319 10.22 12.49 -0.61
C ASP A 319 11.26 12.32 0.50
N SER A 320 12.50 12.74 0.22
CA SER A 320 13.63 12.60 1.15
C SER A 320 13.47 13.49 2.39
N THR A 321 12.75 14.60 2.28
CA THR A 321 12.49 15.52 3.40
C THR A 321 11.53 14.88 4.38
N LEU A 322 10.39 14.36 3.88
CA LEU A 322 9.43 13.64 4.70
C LEU A 322 10.04 12.36 5.29
N ARG A 323 10.84 11.62 4.51
CA ARG A 323 11.55 10.43 5.00
C ARG A 323 12.39 10.75 6.24
N ASN A 324 13.22 11.79 6.19
CA ASN A 324 14.12 12.12 7.30
C ASN A 324 13.33 12.38 8.59
N ALA A 325 12.25 13.14 8.50
CA ALA A 325 11.44 13.44 9.67
C ALA A 325 10.64 12.22 10.15
N SER A 326 9.97 11.49 9.24
CA SER A 326 9.15 10.33 9.58
C SER A 326 9.97 9.17 10.15
N HIS A 327 11.10 8.82 9.54
CA HIS A 327 11.93 7.70 9.96
C HIS A 327 12.55 7.91 11.36
N HIS A 328 12.82 9.15 11.73
CA HIS A 328 13.31 9.49 13.07
C HIS A 328 12.18 9.89 14.04
N GLY A 329 10.91 9.77 13.62
CA GLY A 329 9.74 10.13 14.43
C GLY A 329 9.65 11.63 14.77
N ALA A 330 10.38 12.48 14.03
CA ALA A 330 10.46 13.94 14.18
C ALA A 330 9.35 14.66 13.38
N ILE A 331 8.19 14.02 13.26
CA ILE A 331 6.97 14.63 12.73
C ILE A 331 5.97 14.84 13.87
N LYS A 332 5.24 15.95 13.83
CA LYS A 332 4.22 16.32 14.82
C LYS A 332 2.85 16.32 14.15
N TYR A 333 1.81 16.14 14.97
CA TYR A 333 0.42 16.20 14.52
C TYR A 333 -0.36 17.12 15.45
N ALA A 334 -1.14 18.00 14.84
CA ALA A 334 -2.04 18.95 15.46
C ALA A 334 -3.48 18.47 15.23
N PRO A 335 -4.10 17.77 16.20
CA PRO A 335 -5.44 17.17 16.08
C PRO A 335 -6.55 18.11 15.62
N GLU A 336 -6.52 19.34 16.12
CA GLU A 336 -7.55 20.36 15.94
C GLU A 336 -7.61 20.90 14.52
N SER A 337 -6.45 20.98 13.86
CA SER A 337 -6.33 21.44 12.46
C SER A 337 -6.14 20.28 11.49
N SER A 338 -5.93 19.06 12.01
CA SER A 338 -5.54 17.86 11.28
C SER A 338 -4.28 18.06 10.43
N ILE A 339 -3.33 18.83 10.94
CA ILE A 339 -2.06 19.17 10.27
C ILE A 339 -0.92 18.33 10.83
N VAL A 340 -0.13 17.75 9.93
CA VAL A 340 1.18 17.15 10.20
C VAL A 340 2.25 18.20 9.89
N SER A 341 3.17 18.44 10.83
CA SER A 341 4.29 19.35 10.64
C SER A 341 5.64 18.67 10.86
N TYR A 342 6.64 19.10 10.10
CA TYR A 342 7.98 18.52 10.12
C TYR A 342 9.03 19.51 9.59
N ARG A 343 10.31 19.20 9.77
CA ARG A 343 11.42 20.06 9.33
C ARG A 343 12.36 19.34 8.39
N SER A 344 12.93 20.09 7.44
CA SER A 344 14.01 19.60 6.60
C SER A 344 15.28 19.31 7.39
N GLY A 345 15.95 18.20 7.08
CA GLY A 345 17.31 17.94 7.51
C GLY A 345 18.27 18.94 6.85
N GLY A 346 19.11 19.61 7.63
CA GLY A 346 20.07 20.60 7.13
C GLY A 346 19.56 22.04 7.24
N THR A 347 18.56 22.43 6.46
CA THR A 347 18.08 23.83 6.41
C THR A 347 17.18 24.20 7.60
N GLY A 348 16.54 23.23 8.24
CA GLY A 348 15.57 23.46 9.31
C GLY A 348 14.24 24.06 8.85
N SER A 349 14.01 24.20 7.53
CA SER A 349 12.77 24.72 6.96
C SER A 349 11.57 23.91 7.44
N GLU A 350 10.52 24.61 7.86
CA GLU A 350 9.28 23.99 8.32
C GLU A 350 8.37 23.66 7.14
N HIS A 351 7.79 22.47 7.18
CA HIS A 351 6.85 21.95 6.19
C HIS A 351 5.60 21.48 6.92
N THR A 352 4.46 21.63 6.24
CA THR A 352 3.16 21.20 6.74
C THR A 352 2.40 20.49 5.64
N MET A 353 1.63 19.48 6.02
CA MET A 353 0.63 18.83 5.18
C MET A 353 -0.56 18.41 6.04
N SER A 354 -1.72 18.23 5.45
CA SER A 354 -2.84 17.57 6.12
C SER A 354 -2.49 16.11 6.46
N TYR A 355 -3.14 15.55 7.48
CA TYR A 355 -2.97 14.11 7.78
C TYR A 355 -3.49 13.22 6.64
N ALA A 356 -4.50 13.66 5.89
CA ALA A 356 -4.96 12.96 4.69
C ALA A 356 -3.87 12.87 3.60
N GLU A 357 -3.14 13.96 3.36
CA GLU A 357 -1.99 13.96 2.43
C GLU A 357 -0.86 13.05 2.92
N TYR A 358 -0.57 13.04 4.23
CA TYR A 358 0.42 12.13 4.81
C TYR A 358 0.05 10.66 4.57
N ILE A 359 -1.20 10.29 4.83
CA ILE A 359 -1.71 8.93 4.59
C ILE A 359 -1.73 8.59 3.09
N THR A 360 -2.04 9.55 2.23
CA THR A 360 -1.97 9.39 0.77
C THR A 360 -0.54 9.02 0.34
N LYS A 361 0.47 9.76 0.83
CA LYS A 361 1.89 9.46 0.57
C LYS A 361 2.32 8.08 1.10
N CYS A 362 1.78 7.66 2.25
CA CYS A 362 2.00 6.31 2.80
C CYS A 362 1.44 5.23 1.86
N ASN A 363 0.26 5.44 1.30
CA ASN A 363 -0.33 4.52 0.32
C ASN A 363 0.48 4.48 -0.98
N GLU A 364 0.87 5.62 -1.54
CA GLU A 364 1.66 5.67 -2.78
C GLU A 364 2.94 4.83 -2.68
N ILE A 365 3.68 4.98 -1.57
CA ILE A 365 4.92 4.24 -1.37
C ILE A 365 4.65 2.75 -1.11
N MET A 366 3.58 2.40 -0.37
CA MET A 366 3.20 1.01 -0.14
C MET A 366 2.79 0.29 -1.43
N LEU A 367 1.99 0.94 -2.29
CA LEU A 367 1.59 0.38 -3.58
C LEU A 367 2.78 0.21 -4.52
N THR A 368 3.75 1.13 -4.47
CA THR A 368 5.02 1.01 -5.19
C THR A 368 5.83 -0.19 -4.70
N ILE A 369 5.91 -0.39 -3.38
CA ILE A 369 6.54 -1.58 -2.77
C ILE A 369 5.83 -2.86 -3.21
N ALA A 370 4.50 -2.88 -3.24
CA ALA A 370 3.73 -4.04 -3.68
C ALA A 370 4.01 -4.41 -5.13
N ALA A 371 4.07 -3.42 -6.03
CA ALA A 371 4.45 -3.64 -7.42
C ALA A 371 5.90 -4.16 -7.54
N LEU A 372 6.83 -3.65 -6.74
CA LEU A 372 8.23 -4.09 -6.76
C LEU A 372 8.39 -5.52 -6.25
N LEU A 373 7.68 -5.88 -5.18
CA LEU A 373 7.64 -7.25 -4.67
C LEU A 373 7.07 -8.21 -5.71
N ALA A 374 5.94 -7.88 -6.35
CA ALA A 374 5.38 -8.71 -7.41
C ALA A 374 6.39 -8.92 -8.56
N PHE A 375 7.12 -7.86 -8.94
CA PHE A 375 8.19 -7.95 -9.92
C PHE A 375 9.36 -8.85 -9.45
N GLU A 376 9.78 -8.72 -8.19
CA GLU A 376 10.84 -9.55 -7.60
C GLU A 376 10.45 -11.04 -7.48
N ILE A 377 9.17 -11.34 -7.26
CA ILE A 377 8.67 -12.72 -7.30
C ILE A 377 8.66 -13.26 -8.74
N LEU A 378 8.26 -12.44 -9.73
CA LEU A 378 8.29 -12.83 -11.15
C LEU A 378 9.70 -13.21 -11.61
N ILE A 379 10.70 -12.37 -11.31
CA ILE A 379 12.08 -12.66 -11.71
C ILE A 379 12.60 -13.94 -11.04
N ASP A 380 12.24 -14.18 -9.77
CA ASP A 380 12.64 -15.39 -9.04
C ASP A 380 12.01 -16.65 -9.64
N TYR A 381 10.72 -16.59 -9.97
CA TYR A 381 9.98 -17.72 -10.55
C TYR A 381 10.39 -18.04 -11.99
N SER A 382 10.78 -17.02 -12.79
CA SER A 382 11.18 -17.20 -14.19
C SER A 382 12.48 -18.01 -14.40
N THR A 383 13.04 -18.59 -13.34
CA THR A 383 14.34 -19.28 -13.33
C THR A 383 14.24 -20.77 -12.99
N THR A 384 13.04 -21.24 -12.62
CA THR A 384 12.63 -22.64 -12.71
C THR A 384 12.02 -22.89 -14.06
#